data_AF-A0A924ER06-F1
#
_entry.id   AF-A0A924ER06-F1
#
_cell.length_a   1.000
_cell.length_b   1.000
_cell.length_c   1.000
_cell.angle_alpha   90.00
_cell.angle_beta   90.00
_cell.angle_gamma   90.00
#
_symmetry.space_group_name_H-M   'P 1'
#
loop_
_entity.id
_entity.type
_entity.pdbx_description
1 polymer ?
#
loop_
_entity_poly.entity_id
_entity_poly.type
_entity_poly.pdbx_seq_one_letter_code
_entity_poly.pdbx_strand_id
1 'polypeptide(L)'
;KAFGAIFLPIPGPKMIWQFGELGYDFGINRCVDGTYNNNCRLDEKPVAFSLGYDQDLVRKSVYDTWAKILQIRLANPVFDTKTFSINSGDLMPRIYIYDNSLDASKLKDVVILANLTLTAQNINPNLPYAGTWYNLMDNSVRNFAATNTPVSLQPGDFIILGNKPSGTLATDETNATENSVKIQLEQNPVSNGEARLKLSNAKNGMIAIYDLSGKLIKSAKAEFDNGTQLLPLNSVKSGMYLIQLKTDKGNAITKMIVK
;
A
#
# COMPACT_ATOMS: atom_id res chain seq x y z
N LYS A 1 -11.90 0.31 -3.71
CA LYS A 1 -10.65 -0.46 -3.51
C LYS A 1 -10.89 -1.97 -3.60
N ALA A 2 -11.76 -2.55 -2.75
CA ALA A 2 -12.11 -3.98 -2.76
C ALA A 2 -12.35 -4.61 -4.14
N PHE A 3 -13.04 -3.92 -5.06
CA PHE A 3 -13.23 -4.41 -6.44
C PHE A 3 -11.91 -4.80 -7.13
N GLY A 4 -10.87 -3.96 -7.00
CA GLY A 4 -9.56 -4.27 -7.59
C GLY A 4 -8.92 -5.51 -6.99
N ALA A 5 -9.11 -5.75 -5.69
CA ALA A 5 -8.57 -6.93 -5.01
C ALA A 5 -9.23 -8.24 -5.48
N ILE A 6 -10.53 -8.20 -5.84
CA ILE A 6 -11.23 -9.39 -6.33
C ILE A 6 -11.21 -9.53 -7.85
N PHE A 7 -10.68 -8.54 -8.58
CA PHE A 7 -10.63 -8.56 -10.04
C PHE A 7 -9.21 -8.74 -10.57
N LEU A 8 -8.26 -7.93 -10.09
CA LEU A 8 -6.92 -7.83 -10.66
C LEU A 8 -6.04 -9.06 -10.41
N PRO A 9 -6.05 -9.72 -9.23
CA PRO A 9 -5.22 -10.88 -8.96
C PRO A 9 -5.68 -12.17 -9.66
N ILE A 10 -6.95 -12.25 -10.07
CA ILE A 10 -7.48 -13.47 -10.70
C ILE A 10 -6.65 -13.75 -11.98
N PRO A 11 -6.19 -14.99 -12.19
CA PRO A 11 -5.42 -15.33 -13.39
C PRO A 11 -6.12 -14.97 -14.71
N GLY A 12 -5.31 -14.75 -15.75
CA GLY A 12 -5.78 -14.34 -17.08
C GLY A 12 -5.88 -12.83 -17.31
N PRO A 13 -6.17 -12.40 -18.55
CA PRO A 13 -6.21 -11.00 -18.94
C PRO A 13 -7.28 -10.23 -18.16
N LYS A 14 -7.00 -8.96 -17.87
CA LYS A 14 -7.91 -8.05 -17.17
C LYS A 14 -7.98 -6.74 -17.95
N MET A 15 -9.19 -6.26 -18.20
CA MET A 15 -9.43 -4.98 -18.85
C MET A 15 -10.07 -4.04 -17.83
N ILE A 16 -9.46 -2.88 -17.65
CA ILE A 16 -10.00 -1.79 -16.85
C ILE A 16 -10.50 -0.74 -17.85
N TRP A 17 -11.68 -0.18 -17.60
CA TRP A 17 -12.15 0.94 -18.40
C TRP A 17 -11.34 2.19 -18.07
N GLN A 18 -11.09 3.04 -19.06
CA GLN A 18 -10.20 4.19 -18.95
C GLN A 18 -10.46 5.00 -17.66
N PHE A 19 -9.39 5.28 -16.91
CA PHE A 19 -9.41 6.02 -15.64
C PHE A 19 -10.14 5.33 -14.47
N GLY A 20 -10.62 4.10 -14.62
CA GLY A 20 -11.27 3.35 -13.55
C GLY A 20 -10.42 3.23 -12.28
N GLU A 21 -9.09 3.22 -12.43
CA GLU A 21 -8.10 3.22 -11.34
C GLU A 21 -8.11 4.51 -10.48
N LEU A 22 -8.70 5.60 -10.97
CA LEU A 22 -8.92 6.86 -10.24
C LEU A 22 -10.37 7.04 -9.77
N GLY A 23 -11.18 5.98 -9.83
CA GLY A 23 -12.60 6.02 -9.46
C GLY A 23 -13.44 6.85 -10.42
N TYR A 24 -13.15 6.79 -11.71
CA TYR A 24 -13.83 7.56 -12.75
C TYR A 24 -15.35 7.40 -12.69
N ASP A 25 -16.07 8.51 -12.54
CA ASP A 25 -17.51 8.54 -12.22
C ASP A 25 -18.39 8.85 -13.43
N PHE A 26 -17.81 9.28 -14.55
CA PHE A 26 -18.55 9.47 -15.79
C PHE A 26 -18.89 8.13 -16.41
N GLY A 27 -20.16 7.90 -16.71
CA GLY A 27 -20.59 6.67 -17.36
C GLY A 27 -20.31 6.63 -18.85
N ILE A 28 -20.37 5.42 -19.43
CA ILE A 28 -20.17 5.19 -20.87
C ILE A 28 -21.12 6.00 -21.76
N ASN A 29 -22.34 6.29 -21.29
CA ASN A 29 -23.37 7.00 -22.04
C ASN A 29 -23.32 8.54 -21.86
N ARG A 30 -22.30 9.09 -21.20
CA ARG A 30 -22.18 10.54 -21.03
C ARG A 30 -21.84 11.22 -22.37
N CYS A 31 -22.65 12.18 -22.77
CA CYS A 31 -22.41 13.01 -23.95
C CYS A 31 -21.43 14.16 -23.64
N VAL A 32 -20.87 14.79 -24.68
CA VAL A 32 -19.94 15.93 -24.53
C VAL A 32 -20.58 17.09 -23.76
N ASP A 33 -21.86 17.36 -24.03
CA ASP A 33 -22.67 18.41 -23.39
C ASP A 33 -23.05 18.12 -21.91
N GLY A 34 -22.64 16.97 -21.37
CA GLY A 34 -22.91 16.58 -19.99
C GLY A 34 -24.20 15.79 -19.78
N THR A 35 -25.03 15.60 -20.82
CA THR A 35 -26.22 14.75 -20.75
C THR A 35 -25.87 13.27 -20.80
N TYR A 36 -26.87 12.39 -20.59
CA TYR A 36 -26.70 10.93 -20.68
C TYR A 36 -27.63 10.35 -21.73
N ASN A 37 -27.05 9.73 -22.76
CA ASN A 37 -27.78 9.10 -23.86
C ASN A 37 -27.01 7.88 -24.41
N ASN A 38 -27.72 6.83 -24.82
CA ASN A 38 -27.12 5.63 -25.42
C ASN A 38 -26.36 5.91 -26.73
N ASN A 39 -26.67 7.01 -27.43
CA ASN A 39 -25.96 7.39 -28.65
C ASN A 39 -24.54 7.93 -28.38
N CYS A 40 -24.24 8.31 -27.14
CA CYS A 40 -22.99 8.97 -26.76
C CYS A 40 -21.90 7.99 -26.28
N ARG A 41 -22.02 6.70 -26.60
CA ARG A 41 -21.06 5.67 -26.18
C ARG A 41 -19.67 5.86 -26.77
N LEU A 42 -19.60 6.50 -27.95
CA LEU A 42 -18.36 6.79 -28.66
C LEU A 42 -17.90 8.24 -28.48
N ASP A 43 -18.69 9.07 -27.81
CA ASP A 43 -18.32 10.45 -27.53
C ASP A 43 -17.12 10.51 -26.60
N GLU A 44 -16.28 11.53 -26.79
CA GLU A 44 -15.15 11.80 -25.92
C GLU A 44 -15.62 12.03 -24.47
N LYS A 45 -14.88 11.43 -23.54
CA LYS A 45 -15.13 11.57 -22.11
C LYS A 45 -14.04 12.46 -21.51
N PRO A 46 -14.36 13.30 -20.51
CA PRO A 46 -13.38 14.20 -19.89
C PRO A 46 -12.14 13.47 -19.39
N VAL A 47 -10.95 13.98 -19.71
CA VAL A 47 -9.68 13.38 -19.24
C VAL A 47 -9.57 13.56 -17.73
N ALA A 48 -9.44 12.47 -16.98
CA ALA A 48 -9.42 12.49 -15.50
C ALA A 48 -8.33 13.41 -14.92
N PHE A 49 -7.15 13.44 -15.55
CA PHE A 49 -6.04 14.30 -15.13
C PHE A 49 -6.34 15.80 -15.29
N SER A 50 -7.02 16.18 -16.39
CA SER A 50 -7.46 17.57 -16.58
C SER A 50 -8.50 18.01 -15.56
N LEU A 51 -9.17 17.04 -14.91
CA LEU A 51 -10.11 17.25 -13.82
C LEU A 51 -9.46 17.18 -12.42
N GLY A 52 -8.14 16.98 -12.35
CA GLY A 52 -7.39 16.93 -11.09
C GLY A 52 -7.59 15.64 -10.28
N TYR A 53 -8.06 14.55 -10.89
CA TYR A 53 -8.32 13.29 -10.18
C TYR A 53 -7.05 12.66 -9.58
N ASP A 54 -5.89 12.94 -10.17
CA ASP A 54 -4.57 12.53 -9.70
C ASP A 54 -4.07 13.34 -8.49
N GLN A 55 -4.68 14.49 -8.23
CA GLN A 55 -4.39 15.36 -7.09
C GLN A 55 -5.31 15.10 -5.89
N ASP A 56 -6.46 14.43 -6.13
CA ASP A 56 -7.34 13.96 -5.07
C ASP A 56 -6.72 12.75 -4.36
N LEU A 57 -6.38 12.91 -3.07
CA LEU A 57 -5.72 11.88 -2.27
C LEU A 57 -6.56 10.61 -2.12
N VAL A 58 -7.89 10.72 -2.06
CA VAL A 58 -8.79 9.58 -1.92
C VAL A 58 -8.81 8.77 -3.21
N ARG A 59 -8.93 9.44 -4.37
CA ARG A 59 -8.87 8.80 -5.69
C ARG A 59 -7.49 8.19 -5.96
N LYS A 60 -6.42 8.94 -5.65
CA LYS A 60 -5.05 8.45 -5.74
C LYS A 60 -4.82 7.20 -4.88
N SER A 61 -5.44 7.15 -3.70
CA SER A 61 -5.33 5.95 -2.86
C SER A 61 -5.94 4.69 -3.50
N VAL A 62 -6.93 4.84 -4.40
CA VAL A 62 -7.46 3.71 -5.19
C VAL A 62 -6.42 3.26 -6.22
N TYR A 63 -5.83 4.22 -6.94
CA TYR A 63 -4.75 3.98 -7.89
C TYR A 63 -3.58 3.25 -7.24
N ASP A 64 -3.07 3.76 -6.13
CA ASP A 64 -1.93 3.19 -5.41
C ASP A 64 -2.23 1.76 -4.94
N THR A 65 -3.47 1.53 -4.47
CA THR A 65 -3.91 0.20 -4.05
C THR A 65 -3.90 -0.78 -5.23
N TRP A 66 -4.45 -0.38 -6.38
CA TRP A 66 -4.51 -1.23 -7.58
C TRP A 66 -3.13 -1.48 -8.17
N ALA A 67 -2.28 -0.44 -8.21
CA ALA A 67 -0.89 -0.54 -8.62
C ALA A 67 -0.13 -1.56 -7.75
N LYS A 68 -0.30 -1.49 -6.42
CA LYS A 68 0.32 -2.44 -5.49
C LYS A 68 -0.16 -3.87 -5.70
N ILE A 69 -1.46 -4.07 -5.90
CA ILE A 69 -2.02 -5.39 -6.22
C ILE A 69 -1.39 -5.95 -7.51
N LEU A 70 -1.26 -5.11 -8.55
CA LEU A 70 -0.63 -5.51 -9.81
C LEU A 70 0.86 -5.79 -9.67
N GLN A 71 1.59 -5.03 -8.85
CA GLN A 71 3.00 -5.31 -8.54
C GLN A 71 3.14 -6.67 -7.84
N ILE A 72 2.31 -6.96 -6.83
CA ILE A 72 2.29 -8.26 -6.15
C ILE A 72 2.00 -9.37 -7.17
N ARG A 73 1.01 -9.15 -8.06
CA ARG A 73 0.65 -10.08 -9.13
C ARG A 73 1.85 -10.39 -10.04
N LEU A 74 2.51 -9.36 -10.56
CA LEU A 74 3.62 -9.50 -11.50
C LEU A 74 4.89 -10.09 -10.87
N ALA A 75 5.10 -9.87 -9.57
CA ALA A 75 6.27 -10.38 -8.85
C ALA A 75 6.17 -11.85 -8.44
N ASN A 76 4.98 -12.46 -8.49
CA ASN A 76 4.73 -13.78 -7.91
C ASN A 76 4.12 -14.76 -8.92
N PRO A 77 4.80 -15.87 -9.28
CA PRO A 77 4.32 -16.83 -10.28
C PRO A 77 2.98 -17.50 -9.97
N VAL A 78 2.54 -17.54 -8.70
CA VAL A 78 1.25 -18.12 -8.31
C VAL A 78 0.07 -17.51 -9.06
N PHE A 79 0.18 -16.26 -9.53
CA PHE A 79 -0.90 -15.57 -10.24
C PHE A 79 -0.97 -15.91 -11.74
N ASP A 80 -0.01 -16.66 -12.26
CA ASP A 80 -0.01 -17.18 -13.65
C ASP A 80 -0.64 -18.58 -13.75
N THR A 81 -1.10 -19.12 -12.61
CA THR A 81 -1.73 -20.43 -12.52
C THR A 81 -3.06 -20.53 -13.28
N LYS A 82 -3.46 -21.77 -13.58
CA LYS A 82 -4.83 -22.08 -14.04
C LYS A 82 -5.74 -22.56 -12.90
N THR A 83 -5.19 -22.75 -11.70
CA THR A 83 -5.93 -23.30 -10.56
C THR A 83 -6.32 -22.21 -9.58
N PHE A 84 -7.61 -21.89 -9.59
CA PHE A 84 -8.23 -20.97 -8.65
C PHE A 84 -9.71 -21.35 -8.44
N SER A 85 -10.28 -20.93 -7.32
CA SER A 85 -11.72 -21.01 -7.05
C SER A 85 -12.25 -19.66 -6.62
N ILE A 86 -13.47 -19.36 -7.06
CA ILE A 86 -14.18 -18.13 -6.71
C ILE A 86 -15.48 -18.57 -6.03
N ASN A 87 -15.63 -18.19 -4.77
CA ASN A 87 -16.90 -18.29 -4.07
C ASN A 87 -17.55 -16.90 -4.15
N SER A 88 -18.61 -16.83 -4.97
CA SER A 88 -19.40 -15.64 -5.24
C SER A 88 -20.89 -15.99 -5.18
N GLY A 89 -21.74 -15.00 -4.88
CA GLY A 89 -23.19 -15.20 -4.71
C GLY A 89 -23.79 -14.24 -3.69
N ASP A 90 -22.93 -13.61 -2.89
CA ASP A 90 -23.25 -12.51 -2.00
C ASP A 90 -22.24 -11.35 -2.18
N LEU A 91 -22.34 -10.36 -1.30
CA LEU A 91 -21.45 -9.19 -1.25
C LEU A 91 -20.15 -9.45 -0.45
N MET A 92 -19.81 -10.72 -0.19
CA MET A 92 -18.63 -11.14 0.59
C MET A 92 -17.78 -12.17 -0.18
N PRO A 93 -17.37 -11.85 -1.41
CA PRO A 93 -16.67 -12.82 -2.25
C PRO A 93 -15.36 -13.30 -1.62
N ARG A 94 -15.07 -14.58 -1.81
CA ARG A 94 -13.81 -15.22 -1.45
C ARG A 94 -13.17 -15.83 -2.68
N ILE A 95 -11.88 -15.59 -2.87
CA ILE A 95 -11.10 -16.16 -3.96
C ILE A 95 -9.92 -16.93 -3.36
N TYR A 96 -9.67 -18.13 -3.88
CA TYR A 96 -8.48 -18.91 -3.56
C TYR A 96 -7.70 -19.20 -4.84
N ILE A 97 -6.45 -18.76 -4.91
CA ILE A 97 -5.54 -18.94 -6.04
C ILE A 97 -4.36 -19.76 -5.52
N TYR A 98 -3.98 -20.82 -6.23
CA TYR A 98 -2.87 -21.66 -5.80
C TYR A 98 -2.10 -22.27 -6.96
N ASP A 99 -0.84 -22.64 -6.70
CA ASP A 99 -0.01 -23.39 -7.63
C ASP A 99 0.86 -24.39 -6.87
N ASN A 100 0.47 -25.66 -6.90
CA ASN A 100 1.19 -26.73 -6.21
C ASN A 100 2.53 -27.11 -6.86
N SER A 101 2.83 -26.61 -8.07
CA SER A 101 4.10 -26.84 -8.75
C SER A 101 5.24 -25.94 -8.24
N LEU A 102 4.90 -24.86 -7.54
CA LEU A 102 5.88 -23.92 -6.99
C LEU A 102 6.54 -24.47 -5.73
N ASP A 103 7.83 -24.14 -5.58
CA ASP A 103 8.64 -24.50 -4.43
C ASP A 103 8.06 -23.95 -3.10
N ALA A 104 8.25 -24.70 -2.01
CA ALA A 104 7.71 -24.36 -0.69
C ALA A 104 8.26 -23.04 -0.10
N SER A 105 9.38 -22.51 -0.61
CA SER A 105 9.92 -21.20 -0.26
C SER A 105 9.19 -20.04 -0.95
N LYS A 106 8.43 -20.29 -2.01
CA LYS A 106 7.70 -19.28 -2.79
C LYS A 106 6.27 -19.10 -2.30
N LEU A 107 5.71 -17.93 -2.58
CA LEU A 107 4.28 -17.69 -2.46
C LEU A 107 3.56 -18.63 -3.45
N LYS A 108 2.70 -19.51 -2.94
CA LYS A 108 1.99 -20.51 -3.74
C LYS A 108 0.52 -20.69 -3.39
N ASP A 109 0.08 -20.18 -2.25
CA ASP A 109 -1.32 -20.20 -1.83
C ASP A 109 -1.74 -18.77 -1.49
N VAL A 110 -2.81 -18.27 -2.11
CA VAL A 110 -3.34 -16.91 -1.93
C VAL A 110 -4.85 -16.95 -1.70
N VAL A 111 -5.31 -16.39 -0.59
CA VAL A 111 -6.73 -16.24 -0.25
C VAL A 111 -7.10 -14.77 -0.20
N ILE A 112 -8.09 -14.36 -0.98
CA ILE A 112 -8.60 -12.98 -1.03
C ILE A 112 -10.00 -12.97 -0.44
N LEU A 113 -10.24 -12.02 0.47
CA LEU A 113 -11.57 -11.72 0.99
C LEU A 113 -11.88 -10.25 0.75
N ALA A 114 -13.13 -9.94 0.43
CA ALA A 114 -13.59 -8.56 0.33
C ALA A 114 -14.97 -8.40 0.95
N ASN A 115 -15.21 -7.24 1.55
CA ASN A 115 -16.52 -6.82 2.03
C ASN A 115 -17.08 -5.74 1.10
N LEU A 116 -18.08 -6.10 0.29
CA LEU A 116 -18.79 -5.18 -0.60
C LEU A 116 -20.12 -4.69 0.01
N THR A 117 -20.40 -5.03 1.28
CA THR A 117 -21.57 -4.52 2.01
C THR A 117 -21.30 -3.11 2.57
N LEU A 118 -22.35 -2.50 3.13
CA LEU A 118 -22.28 -1.19 3.80
C LEU A 118 -22.05 -1.30 5.31
N THR A 119 -21.85 -2.50 5.85
CA THR A 119 -21.60 -2.75 7.29
C THR A 119 -20.36 -3.61 7.50
N ALA A 120 -19.80 -3.60 8.70
CA ALA A 120 -18.67 -4.47 9.02
C ALA A 120 -19.10 -5.95 8.97
N GLN A 121 -18.27 -6.81 8.38
CA GLN A 121 -18.56 -8.23 8.22
C GLN A 121 -17.43 -9.08 8.82
N ASN A 122 -17.80 -10.23 9.39
CA ASN A 122 -16.87 -11.27 9.80
C ASN A 122 -16.89 -12.40 8.77
N ILE A 123 -15.91 -12.41 7.89
CA ILE A 123 -15.87 -13.33 6.74
C ILE A 123 -15.02 -14.55 7.10
N ASN A 124 -15.57 -15.74 6.87
CA ASN A 124 -14.83 -16.98 7.04
C ASN A 124 -13.85 -17.19 5.86
N PRO A 125 -12.52 -17.19 6.10
CA PRO A 125 -11.53 -17.32 5.04
C PRO A 125 -11.51 -18.70 4.39
N ASN A 126 -11.98 -19.75 5.08
CA ASN A 126 -11.87 -21.15 4.66
C ASN A 126 -10.50 -21.50 4.05
N LEU A 127 -9.45 -21.22 4.82
CA LEU A 127 -8.06 -21.43 4.40
C LEU A 127 -7.82 -22.91 4.08
N PRO A 128 -6.90 -23.24 3.16
CA PRO A 128 -6.53 -24.63 2.89
C PRO A 128 -5.90 -25.33 4.10
N TYR A 129 -5.29 -24.56 5.02
CA TYR A 129 -4.68 -25.05 6.26
C TYR A 129 -4.61 -23.91 7.29
N ALA A 130 -4.60 -24.29 8.57
CA ALA A 130 -4.35 -23.38 9.68
C ALA A 130 -2.86 -23.01 9.76
N GLY A 131 -2.54 -21.95 10.52
CA GLY A 131 -1.17 -21.51 10.75
C GLY A 131 -0.92 -20.06 10.32
N THR A 132 0.32 -19.77 9.94
CA THR A 132 0.79 -18.42 9.65
C THR A 132 0.55 -18.04 8.19
N TRP A 133 -0.11 -16.91 7.99
CA TRP A 133 -0.36 -16.25 6.72
C TRP A 133 0.12 -14.81 6.78
N TYR A 134 0.31 -14.19 5.63
CA TYR A 134 0.80 -12.82 5.50
C TYR A 134 -0.23 -11.99 4.74
N ASN A 135 -0.56 -10.81 5.23
CA ASN A 135 -1.28 -9.83 4.42
C ASN A 135 -0.33 -9.31 3.34
N LEU A 136 -0.55 -9.65 2.07
CA LEU A 136 0.35 -9.31 0.97
C LEU A 136 0.46 -7.81 0.70
N MET A 137 -0.51 -7.02 1.19
CA MET A 137 -0.50 -5.57 1.01
C MET A 137 0.52 -4.84 1.91
N ASP A 138 0.90 -5.43 3.05
CA ASP A 138 1.82 -4.81 4.02
C ASP A 138 2.82 -5.79 4.66
N ASN A 139 2.77 -7.07 4.28
CA ASN A 139 3.51 -8.20 4.84
C ASN A 139 3.31 -8.43 6.34
N SER A 140 2.26 -7.87 6.95
CA SER A 140 1.91 -8.15 8.35
C SER A 140 1.52 -9.63 8.53
N VAL A 141 1.97 -10.19 9.64
CA VAL A 141 1.76 -11.61 9.98
C VAL A 141 0.38 -11.81 10.59
N ARG A 142 -0.33 -12.85 10.15
CA ARG A 142 -1.65 -13.25 10.62
C ARG A 142 -1.64 -14.72 10.98
N ASN A 143 -1.91 -15.05 12.24
CA ASN A 143 -1.98 -16.42 12.71
C ASN A 143 -3.44 -16.87 12.79
N PHE A 144 -3.74 -17.99 12.14
CA PHE A 144 -5.07 -18.59 12.11
C PHE A 144 -5.05 -19.89 12.91
N ALA A 145 -5.82 -19.94 14.00
CA ALA A 145 -5.92 -21.13 14.85
C ALA A 145 -6.67 -22.28 14.15
N ALA A 146 -7.62 -21.94 13.28
CA ALA A 146 -8.34 -22.88 12.43
C ALA A 146 -8.51 -22.29 11.02
N THR A 147 -8.80 -23.14 10.04
CA THR A 147 -9.05 -22.72 8.65
C THR A 147 -10.24 -21.78 8.50
N ASN A 148 -11.17 -21.82 9.47
CA ASN A 148 -12.41 -21.07 9.46
C ASN A 148 -12.44 -19.87 10.41
N THR A 149 -11.32 -19.52 11.06
CA THR A 149 -11.27 -18.37 11.98
C THR A 149 -11.65 -17.07 11.23
N PRO A 150 -12.76 -16.41 11.58
CA PRO A 150 -13.26 -15.28 10.80
C PRO A 150 -12.33 -14.07 10.78
N VAL A 151 -12.34 -13.33 9.67
CA VAL A 151 -11.64 -12.06 9.52
C VAL A 151 -12.66 -10.93 9.48
N SER A 152 -12.51 -9.95 10.37
CA SER A 152 -13.33 -8.75 10.38
C SER A 152 -12.84 -7.76 9.32
N LEU A 153 -13.75 -7.29 8.46
CA LEU A 153 -13.49 -6.29 7.42
C LEU A 153 -14.55 -5.19 7.44
N GLN A 154 -14.13 -3.93 7.36
CA GLN A 154 -15.04 -2.78 7.27
C GLN A 154 -15.69 -2.70 5.87
N PRO A 155 -16.73 -1.87 5.68
CA PRO A 155 -17.33 -1.65 4.37
C PRO A 155 -16.28 -1.23 3.32
N GLY A 156 -16.22 -1.95 2.20
CA GLY A 156 -15.27 -1.67 1.11
C GLY A 156 -13.82 -2.12 1.36
N ASP A 157 -13.55 -2.76 2.51
CA ASP A 157 -12.25 -3.35 2.83
C ASP A 157 -12.05 -4.72 2.16
N PHE A 158 -10.79 -5.11 2.08
CA PHE A 158 -10.37 -6.41 1.60
C PHE A 158 -9.08 -6.82 2.31
N ILE A 159 -8.76 -8.11 2.24
CA ILE A 159 -7.46 -8.64 2.65
C ILE A 159 -7.00 -9.66 1.60
N ILE A 160 -5.70 -9.62 1.29
CA ILE A 160 -5.04 -10.59 0.41
C ILE A 160 -4.06 -11.35 1.29
N LEU A 161 -4.38 -12.59 1.62
CA LEU A 161 -3.57 -13.47 2.45
C LEU A 161 -2.70 -14.35 1.56
N GLY A 162 -1.41 -14.45 1.85
CA GLY A 162 -0.52 -15.42 1.22
C GLY A 162 0.19 -16.30 2.24
N ASN A 163 0.56 -17.51 1.84
CA ASN A 163 1.32 -18.42 2.69
C ASN A 163 2.80 -18.02 2.87
N LYS A 164 3.27 -17.06 2.07
CA LYS A 164 4.56 -16.38 2.17
C LYS A 164 4.35 -14.87 2.02
N PRO A 165 5.30 -14.03 2.47
CA PRO A 165 5.26 -12.60 2.15
C PRO A 165 5.32 -12.37 0.64
N SER A 166 4.83 -11.21 0.18
CA SER A 166 4.71 -10.89 -1.25
C SER A 166 6.05 -10.77 -1.98
N GLY A 167 7.18 -10.70 -1.26
CA GLY A 167 8.52 -10.61 -1.85
C GLY A 167 8.79 -9.33 -2.63
N THR A 168 7.81 -8.42 -2.75
CA THR A 168 8.01 -7.10 -3.35
C THR A 168 8.94 -6.30 -2.44
N LEU A 169 10.16 -6.02 -2.91
CA LEU A 169 11.03 -5.02 -2.29
C LEU A 169 10.23 -3.72 -2.25
N ALA A 170 9.71 -3.37 -1.07
CA ALA A 170 8.95 -2.14 -0.89
C ALA A 170 9.86 -0.96 -1.26
N THR A 171 9.57 -0.32 -2.39
CA THR A 171 10.08 1.03 -2.68
C THR A 171 9.02 2.08 -2.39
N ASP A 172 7.89 1.68 -1.81
CA ASP A 172 6.90 2.60 -1.29
C ASP A 172 7.56 3.41 -0.16
N GLU A 173 7.88 4.68 -0.44
CA GLU A 173 7.83 5.70 0.59
C GLU A 173 6.51 5.50 1.32
N THR A 174 6.58 5.17 2.61
CA THR A 174 5.43 4.87 3.44
C THR A 174 4.43 6.02 3.37
N ASN A 175 3.42 5.90 2.50
CA ASN A 175 2.27 6.77 2.53
C ASN A 175 1.61 6.55 3.88
N ALA A 176 1.81 7.55 4.72
CA ALA A 176 1.45 7.55 6.10
C ALA A 176 -0.02 7.20 6.31
N THR A 177 -0.29 6.05 6.94
CA THR A 177 -1.49 5.90 7.76
C THR A 177 -1.58 7.08 8.74
N GLU A 178 -2.79 7.48 9.15
CA GLU A 178 -2.98 8.66 10.02
C GLU A 178 -2.22 8.58 11.36
N ASN A 179 -1.72 7.38 11.73
CA ASN A 179 -0.87 7.13 12.91
C ASN A 179 0.55 6.61 12.58
N SER A 180 1.00 6.70 11.33
CA SER A 180 2.36 6.30 10.98
C SER A 180 3.38 7.27 11.54
N VAL A 181 4.58 6.76 11.81
CA VAL A 181 5.76 7.57 12.10
C VAL A 181 6.06 8.44 10.89
N LYS A 182 6.32 9.74 11.11
CA LYS A 182 6.76 10.67 10.06
C LYS A 182 7.98 11.46 10.52
N ILE A 183 8.89 11.71 9.58
CA ILE A 183 10.00 12.63 9.73
C ILE A 183 10.07 13.51 8.48
N GLN A 184 10.11 14.82 8.67
CA GLN A 184 10.26 15.79 7.59
C GLN A 184 11.40 16.74 7.93
N LEU A 185 12.30 16.94 6.97
CA LEU A 185 13.35 17.94 7.08
C LEU A 185 12.78 19.30 6.64
N GLU A 186 12.69 20.25 7.57
CA GLU A 186 12.09 21.58 7.29
C GLU A 186 12.99 22.43 6.38
N GLN A 187 14.29 22.14 6.35
CA GLN A 187 15.28 22.91 5.60
C GLN A 187 16.24 21.97 4.87
N ASN A 188 16.13 21.94 3.54
CA ASN A 188 17.02 21.17 2.68
C ASN A 188 17.39 22.01 1.45
N PRO A 189 18.66 22.38 1.21
CA PRO A 189 19.88 21.99 1.95
C PRO A 189 20.06 22.69 3.30
N VAL A 190 20.67 21.99 4.27
CA VAL A 190 21.06 22.51 5.58
C VAL A 190 22.35 23.33 5.44
N SER A 191 22.31 24.60 5.82
CA SER A 191 23.43 25.55 5.69
C SER A 191 23.92 26.15 7.02
N ASN A 192 23.09 26.12 8.07
CA ASN A 192 23.40 26.74 9.36
C ASN A 192 23.99 25.75 10.38
N GLY A 193 24.49 24.60 9.93
CA GLY A 193 25.04 23.57 10.83
C GLY A 193 24.01 22.87 11.72
N GLU A 194 22.71 23.08 11.52
CA GLU A 194 21.63 22.48 12.31
C GLU A 194 20.49 21.98 11.41
N ALA A 195 20.11 20.72 11.54
CA ALA A 195 18.96 20.16 10.85
C ALA A 195 17.69 20.32 11.70
N ARG A 196 16.63 20.87 11.10
CA ARG A 196 15.30 21.01 11.71
C ARG A 196 14.40 19.87 11.26
N LEU A 197 14.09 18.96 12.17
CA LEU A 197 13.34 17.73 11.89
C LEU A 197 11.95 17.82 12.51
N LYS A 198 10.92 17.91 11.68
CA LYS A 198 9.53 17.81 12.12
C LYS A 198 9.15 16.34 12.27
N LEU A 199 8.84 15.95 13.50
CA LEU A 199 8.52 14.59 13.90
C LEU A 199 7.02 14.42 14.11
N SER A 200 6.49 13.24 13.80
CA SER A 200 5.13 12.83 14.17
C SER A 200 5.11 11.36 14.55
N ASN A 201 4.38 11.02 15.63
CA ASN A 201 4.34 9.68 16.21
C ASN A 201 5.72 9.09 16.56
N ALA A 202 6.63 9.95 17.03
CA ALA A 202 8.03 9.63 17.32
C ALA A 202 8.33 9.18 18.75
N LYS A 203 7.32 8.80 19.54
CA LYS A 203 7.49 8.30 20.92
C LYS A 203 8.58 7.22 21.02
N ASN A 204 9.54 7.42 21.93
CA ASN A 204 10.73 6.57 22.12
C ASN A 204 11.57 6.37 20.84
N GLY A 205 11.46 7.29 19.88
CA GLY A 205 12.15 7.18 18.61
C GLY A 205 13.66 7.36 18.73
N MET A 206 14.38 6.76 17.78
CA MET A 206 15.81 6.98 17.56
C MET A 206 16.01 7.53 16.15
N ILE A 207 16.69 8.66 16.07
CA ILE A 207 17.09 9.33 14.84
C ILE A 207 18.52 8.91 14.52
N ALA A 208 18.77 8.44 13.31
CA ALA A 208 20.08 8.07 12.82
C ALA A 208 20.37 8.74 11.47
N ILE A 209 21.56 9.31 11.32
CA ILE A 209 22.05 9.88 10.07
C ILE A 209 23.04 8.90 9.46
N TYR A 210 22.82 8.51 8.21
CA TYR A 210 23.69 7.67 7.42
C TYR A 210 24.22 8.44 6.21
N ASP A 211 25.44 8.15 5.79
CA ASP A 211 25.85 8.51 4.43
C ASP A 211 25.25 7.55 3.39
N LEU A 212 25.45 7.83 2.11
CA LEU A 212 24.93 6.99 1.02
C LEU A 212 25.59 5.60 0.94
N SER A 213 26.69 5.36 1.65
CA SER A 213 27.28 4.03 1.79
C SER A 213 26.66 3.22 2.93
N GLY A 214 25.73 3.82 3.69
CA GLY A 214 25.09 3.20 4.85
C GLY A 214 25.90 3.30 6.14
N LYS A 215 27.00 4.06 6.15
CA LYS A 215 27.79 4.29 7.37
C LYS A 215 27.02 5.22 8.30
N LEU A 216 26.86 4.80 9.55
CA LEU A 216 26.29 5.64 10.60
C LEU A 216 27.23 6.82 10.90
N ILE A 217 26.72 8.03 10.73
CA ILE A 217 27.44 9.29 10.98
C ILE A 217 27.12 9.83 12.37
N LYS A 218 25.84 9.81 12.75
CA LYS A 218 25.37 10.34 14.03
C LYS A 218 24.04 9.71 14.40
N SER A 219 23.76 9.61 15.70
CA SER A 219 22.46 9.19 16.22
C SER A 219 22.03 10.07 17.40
N ALA A 220 20.73 10.28 17.55
CA ALA A 220 20.12 11.00 18.67
C ALA A 220 18.78 10.36 19.03
N LYS A 221 18.34 10.50 20.28
CA LYS A 221 16.99 10.10 20.68
C LYS A 221 15.99 11.17 20.23
N ALA A 222 14.78 10.75 19.86
CA ALA A 222 13.68 11.66 19.60
C ALA A 222 13.24 12.32 20.92
N GLU A 223 13.31 13.64 20.97
CA GLU A 223 12.94 14.42 22.17
C GLU A 223 11.43 14.63 22.27
N PHE A 224 10.75 14.66 21.12
CA PHE A 224 9.32 14.91 21.01
C PHE A 224 8.63 13.75 20.29
N ASP A 225 7.42 13.41 20.74
CA ASP A 225 6.53 12.51 19.99
C ASP A 225 5.96 13.21 18.75
N ASN A 226 5.56 14.48 18.91
CA ASN A 226 5.14 15.37 17.82
C ASN A 226 5.76 16.76 18.07
N GLY A 227 6.46 17.30 17.08
CA GLY A 227 7.14 18.59 17.22
C GLY A 227 8.39 18.70 16.35
N THR A 228 9.06 19.85 16.41
CA THR A 228 10.31 20.09 15.68
C THR A 228 11.49 19.83 16.62
N GLN A 229 12.34 18.87 16.24
CA GLN A 229 13.61 18.60 16.91
C GLN A 229 14.77 19.24 16.14
N LEU A 230 15.68 19.86 16.89
CA LEU A 230 16.92 20.42 16.36
C LEU A 230 18.03 19.39 16.49
N LEU A 231 18.78 19.18 15.42
CA LEU A 231 19.90 18.26 15.40
C LEU A 231 21.18 18.97 14.94
N PRO A 232 22.12 19.27 15.86
CA PRO A 232 23.38 19.92 15.52
C PRO A 232 24.24 19.00 14.63
N LEU A 233 24.79 19.55 13.54
CA LEU A 233 25.58 18.87 12.53
C LEU A 233 27.07 19.21 12.57
N ASN A 234 27.58 19.70 13.70
CA ASN A 234 28.95 20.23 13.89
C ASN A 234 30.11 19.34 13.39
N SER A 235 29.87 18.06 13.07
CA SER A 235 30.86 17.08 12.62
C SER A 235 30.48 16.39 11.31
N VAL A 236 29.42 16.84 10.64
CA VAL A 236 28.92 16.29 9.38
C VAL A 236 29.48 17.13 8.24
N LYS A 237 30.17 16.50 7.30
CA LYS A 237 30.74 17.19 6.13
C LYS A 237 29.62 17.54 5.13
N SER A 238 29.92 18.45 4.21
CA SER A 238 29.03 18.74 3.08
C SER A 238 28.83 17.46 2.24
N GLY A 239 27.58 17.15 1.88
CA GLY A 239 27.25 15.91 1.20
C GLY A 239 25.78 15.52 1.32
N MET A 240 25.44 14.36 0.73
CA MET A 240 24.10 13.76 0.82
C MET A 240 24.05 12.71 1.92
N TYR A 241 22.98 12.73 2.70
CA TYR A 241 22.74 11.86 3.84
C TYR A 241 21.30 11.37 3.86
N LEU A 242 21.09 10.22 4.50
CA LEU A 242 19.77 9.68 4.82
C LEU A 242 19.54 9.83 6.32
N ILE A 243 18.39 10.40 6.70
CA ILE A 243 17.95 10.48 8.09
C ILE A 243 16.85 9.45 8.28
N GLN A 244 17.07 8.53 9.20
CA GLN A 244 16.10 7.50 9.58
C GLN A 244 15.58 7.79 10.99
N LEU A 245 14.27 7.78 11.17
CA LEU A 245 13.60 7.73 12.45
C LEU A 245 13.03 6.32 12.64
N LYS A 246 13.45 5.64 13.71
CA LYS A 246 12.95 4.32 14.10
C LYS A 246 12.22 4.40 15.43
N THR A 247 11.00 3.90 15.51
CA THR A 247 10.17 3.88 16.71
C THR A 247 9.48 2.53 16.84
N ASP A 248 8.79 2.30 17.97
CA ASP A 248 7.97 1.10 18.17
C ASP A 248 6.79 1.01 17.19
N LYS A 249 6.35 2.14 16.62
CA LYS A 249 5.25 2.24 15.65
C LYS A 249 5.70 2.09 14.19
N GLY A 250 7.01 2.05 13.93
CA GLY A 250 7.56 1.89 12.58
C GLY A 250 8.80 2.74 12.30
N ASN A 251 9.15 2.82 11.01
CA ASN A 251 10.32 3.57 10.54
C ASN A 251 9.89 4.62 9.52
N ALA A 252 10.55 5.77 9.52
CA ALA A 252 10.42 6.80 8.50
C ALA A 252 11.81 7.28 8.05
N ILE A 253 11.97 7.63 6.77
CA ILE A 253 13.25 8.06 6.20
C ILE A 253 13.05 9.37 5.45
N THR A 254 14.01 10.29 5.54
CA THR A 254 14.06 11.50 4.72
C THR A 254 15.50 11.76 4.25
N LYS A 255 15.64 12.46 3.12
CA LYS A 255 16.94 12.82 2.52
C LYS A 255 17.39 14.19 3.03
N MET A 256 18.67 14.32 3.35
CA MET A 256 19.30 15.57 3.79
C MET A 256 20.50 15.90 2.92
N ILE A 257 20.60 17.15 2.45
CA ILE A 257 21.80 17.69 1.82
C ILE A 257 22.41 18.70 2.80
N VAL A 258 23.67 18.51 3.17
CA VAL A 258 24.46 19.47 3.96
C VAL A 258 25.34 20.26 2.99
N LYS A 259 25.25 21.59 3.04
CA LYS A 259 26.12 22.50 2.28
C LYS A 259 27.33 22.89 3.09
#